data_AF-A0A0M1JAN5-F1
#
_entry.id   AF-A0A0M1JAN5-F1
#
_cell.length_a   1.000
_cell.length_b   1.000
_cell.length_c   1.000
_cell.angle_alpha   90.00
_cell.angle_beta   90.00
_cell.angle_gamma   90.00
#
_symmetry.space_group_name_H-M   'P 1'
#
loop_
_entity.id
_entity.type
_entity.pdbx_description
1 polymer ?
#
loop_
_entity_poly.entity_id
_entity_poly.type
_entity_poly.pdbx_seq_one_letter_code
_entity_poly.pdbx_strand_id
1 'polypeptide(L)'
;MELLDDNTVRFKAPDVLFETGEDGLKAAYEAMLQDFFPRYVAILYAHRQVVKTIRIEGHTSSKWDNATNQPESFEKNFRLSQDRAREILTYSYPVIK
;
A
#
# COMPACT_ATOMS: atom_id res chain seq x y z
N MET A 1 10.45 5.12 5.18
CA MET A 1 9.78 5.67 3.98
C MET A 1 10.85 6.18 3.04
N GLU A 2 10.70 6.00 1.74
CA GLU A 2 11.60 6.50 0.69
C GLU A 2 10.77 7.21 -0.38
N LEU A 3 11.24 8.34 -0.90
CA LEU A 3 10.69 8.97 -2.10
C LEU A 3 11.65 8.68 -3.26
N LEU A 4 11.11 8.14 -4.35
CA LEU A 4 11.87 7.80 -5.57
C LEU A 4 11.77 8.93 -6.61
N ASP A 5 12.68 8.90 -7.59
CA ASP A 5 12.76 9.91 -8.67
C ASP A 5 11.51 9.98 -9.55
N ASP A 6 10.68 8.94 -9.56
CA ASP A 6 9.41 8.86 -10.28
C ASP A 6 8.20 9.34 -9.45
N ASN A 7 8.44 9.98 -8.30
CA ASN A 7 7.46 10.43 -7.30
C ASN A 7 6.75 9.29 -6.55
N THR A 8 7.31 8.08 -6.57
CA THR A 8 6.81 6.97 -5.76
C THR A 8 7.21 7.16 -4.31
N VAL A 9 6.23 7.17 -3.40
CA VAL A 9 6.47 7.05 -1.96
C VAL A 9 6.41 5.58 -1.58
N ARG A 10 7.56 5.01 -1.22
CA ARG A 10 7.70 3.61 -0.82
C ARG A 10 7.80 3.47 0.69
N PHE A 11 6.93 2.64 1.26
CA PHE A 11 7.00 2.24 2.66
C PHE A 11 7.90 1.00 2.80
N LYS A 12 9.08 1.17 3.39
CA LYS A 12 10.05 0.09 3.65
C LYS A 12 9.87 -0.42 5.08
N ALA A 13 9.02 -1.42 5.31
CA ALA A 13 8.97 -2.25 6.52
C ALA A 13 7.77 -3.23 6.46
N PRO A 14 7.71 -4.19 5.53
CA PRO A 14 6.51 -5.02 5.32
C PRO A 14 5.97 -5.65 6.62
N ASP A 15 6.86 -6.13 7.50
CA ASP A 15 6.51 -6.78 8.78
C ASP A 15 5.88 -5.82 9.80
N VAL A 16 5.96 -4.51 9.59
CA VAL A 16 5.30 -3.48 10.40
C VAL A 16 4.01 -3.00 9.74
N LEU A 17 3.86 -3.22 8.43
CA LEU A 17 2.71 -2.77 7.64
C LEU A 17 1.59 -3.81 7.64
N PHE A 18 1.94 -5.08 7.40
CA PHE A 18 1.03 -6.22 7.29
C PHE A 18 1.66 -7.45 7.93
N GLU A 19 0.84 -8.39 8.42
CA GLU A 19 1.36 -9.73 8.74
C GLU A 19 1.69 -10.49 7.44
N THR A 20 2.59 -11.48 7.54
CA THR A 20 2.95 -12.33 6.39
C THR A 20 1.73 -13.07 5.89
N GLY A 21 1.41 -12.90 4.60
CA GLY A 21 0.25 -13.55 3.98
C GLY A 21 -1.09 -12.85 4.22
N GLU A 22 -1.12 -11.76 5.01
CA GLU A 22 -2.34 -11.04 5.37
C GLU A 22 -2.40 -9.63 4.75
N ASP A 23 -3.63 -9.13 4.60
CA ASP A 23 -3.98 -7.80 4.10
C ASP A 23 -4.48 -6.86 5.19
N GLY A 24 -4.69 -7.35 6.42
CA GLY A 24 -5.06 -6.53 7.57
C GLY A 24 -3.97 -5.52 7.92
N LEU A 25 -4.33 -4.24 7.97
CA LEU A 25 -3.44 -3.17 8.41
C LEU A 25 -3.09 -3.36 9.89
N LYS A 26 -1.80 -3.32 10.23
CA LYS A 26 -1.40 -3.26 11.64
C LYS A 26 -1.69 -1.87 12.22
N ALA A 27 -1.98 -1.81 13.52
CA ALA A 27 -2.27 -0.55 14.23
C ALA A 27 -1.18 0.53 14.05
N ALA A 28 0.10 0.15 13.97
CA ALA A 28 1.18 1.09 13.71
C ALA A 28 1.12 1.69 12.30
N TYR A 29 0.69 0.91 11.31
CA TYR A 29 0.53 1.38 9.94
C TYR A 29 -0.70 2.26 9.79
N GLU A 30 -1.81 1.87 10.42
CA GLU A 30 -3.02 2.68 10.55
C GLU A 30 -2.71 4.08 11.10
N ALA A 31 -2.01 4.17 12.23
CA ALA A 31 -1.61 5.44 12.84
C ALA A 31 -0.73 6.29 11.89
N MET A 32 0.18 5.63 11.16
CA MET A 32 1.01 6.30 10.16
C MET A 32 0.16 6.82 8.98
N LEU A 33 -0.78 6.03 8.46
CA LEU A 33 -1.68 6.45 7.38
C LEU A 33 -2.57 7.61 7.80
N GLN A 34 -3.08 7.61 9.05
CA GLN A 34 -3.87 8.72 9.61
C GLN A 34 -3.09 10.05 9.62
N ASP A 35 -1.80 10.02 9.94
CA ASP A 35 -0.95 11.22 9.95
C ASP A 35 -0.47 11.62 8.54
N PHE A 36 -0.04 10.64 7.74
CA PHE A 36 0.60 10.88 6.45
C PHE A 36 -0.39 11.22 5.33
N PHE A 37 -1.43 10.40 5.17
CA PHE A 37 -2.24 10.39 3.95
C PHE A 37 -2.99 11.70 3.71
N PRO A 38 -3.66 12.32 4.72
CA PRO A 38 -4.38 13.58 4.52
C PRO A 38 -3.45 14.72 4.11
N ARG A 39 -2.27 14.82 4.75
CA ARG A 39 -1.28 15.86 4.42
C ARG A 39 -0.72 15.69 3.01
N TYR A 40 -0.42 14.45 2.63
CA TYR A 40 0.14 14.16 1.31
C TYR A 40 -0.87 14.44 0.20
N VAL A 41 -2.13 14.00 0.37
CA VAL A 41 -3.20 14.28 -0.60
C VAL A 41 -3.45 15.79 -0.71
N ALA A 42 -3.40 16.56 0.38
CA ALA A 42 -3.57 18.01 0.32
C ALA A 42 -2.49 18.69 -0.55
N ILE A 43 -1.24 18.25 -0.45
CA ILE A 43 -0.14 18.73 -1.30
C ILE A 43 -0.41 18.36 -2.76
N LEU A 44 -0.75 17.10 -3.05
CA LEU A 44 -1.05 16.66 -4.41
C LEU A 44 -2.23 17.42 -5.01
N TYR A 45 -3.25 17.72 -4.20
CA TYR A 45 -4.43 18.47 -4.61
C TYR A 45 -4.09 19.93 -4.94
N ALA A 46 -3.19 20.57 -4.18
CA ALA A 46 -2.71 21.91 -4.50
C ALA A 46 -2.06 21.98 -5.90
N HIS A 47 -1.44 20.87 -6.34
CA HIS A 47 -0.81 20.72 -7.65
C HIS A 47 -1.66 19.93 -8.66
N ARG A 48 -2.98 19.78 -8.43
CA ARG A 48 -3.88 18.94 -9.25
C ARG A 48 -3.90 19.23 -10.76
N GLN A 49 -3.45 20.42 -11.18
CA GLN A 49 -3.35 20.77 -12.60
C GLN A 49 -2.26 19.97 -13.35
N VAL A 50 -1.25 19.49 -12.62
CA VAL A 50 -0.15 18.69 -13.19
C VAL A 50 -0.17 17.23 -12.72
N VAL A 51 -1.02 16.90 -11.73
CA VAL A 51 -1.20 15.53 -11.24
C VAL A 51 -2.27 14.82 -12.07
N LYS A 52 -1.85 13.88 -12.91
CA LYS A 52 -2.77 13.10 -13.76
C LYS A 52 -3.51 12.00 -12.98
N THR A 53 -2.81 11.31 -12.09
CA THR A 53 -3.37 10.14 -11.38
C THR A 53 -2.58 9.90 -10.08
N ILE A 54 -3.29 9.47 -9.04
CA ILE A 54 -2.70 8.93 -7.81
C ILE A 54 -2.94 7.42 -7.84
N ARG A 55 -1.89 6.63 -7.60
CA ARG A 55 -1.94 5.16 -7.57
C ARG A 55 -1.50 4.66 -6.21
N ILE A 56 -2.16 3.62 -5.72
CA ILE A 56 -1.76 2.87 -4.53
C ILE A 56 -1.42 1.46 -5.02
N GLU A 57 -0.22 0.99 -4.72
CA GLU A 57 0.27 -0.30 -5.18
C GLU A 57 0.66 -1.15 -3.97
N GLY A 58 0.07 -2.34 -3.89
CA GLY A 58 0.46 -3.36 -2.94
C GLY A 58 1.59 -4.20 -3.52
N HIS A 59 2.56 -4.56 -2.68
CA HIS A 59 3.61 -5.51 -3.05
C HIS A 59 3.57 -6.72 -2.12
N THR A 60 3.84 -7.87 -2.70
CA THR A 60 3.98 -9.15 -2.00
C THR A 60 5.34 -9.75 -2.32
N SER A 61 5.76 -10.73 -1.52
CA SER A 61 7.02 -11.42 -1.78
C SER A 61 6.85 -12.39 -2.96
N SER A 62 7.94 -12.86 -3.55
CA SER A 62 7.89 -13.90 -4.59
C SER A 62 7.60 -15.30 -4.05
N LYS A 63 7.58 -15.49 -2.72
CA LYS A 63 7.35 -16.77 -2.06
C LYS A 63 6.01 -16.76 -1.33
N TRP A 64 5.36 -17.91 -1.32
CA TRP A 64 4.20 -18.19 -0.48
C TRP A 64 4.48 -19.48 0.29
N ASP A 65 4.57 -19.40 1.62
CA ASP A 65 5.15 -20.47 2.46
C ASP A 65 4.47 -21.84 2.30
N ASN A 66 3.21 -21.85 1.84
CA ASN A 66 2.38 -23.06 1.67
C ASN A 66 1.96 -23.35 0.22
N ALA A 67 2.56 -22.71 -0.79
CA ALA A 67 2.20 -23.01 -2.18
C ALA A 67 2.93 -24.27 -2.66
N THR A 68 2.16 -25.18 -3.27
CA THR A 68 2.68 -26.46 -3.77
C THR A 68 3.35 -26.34 -5.14
N ASN A 69 3.06 -25.26 -5.87
CA ASN A 69 3.65 -24.96 -7.18
C ASN A 69 3.68 -23.44 -7.46
N GLN A 70 4.45 -23.05 -8.48
CA GLN A 70 4.68 -21.66 -8.85
C GLN A 70 3.41 -20.92 -9.31
N PRO A 71 2.52 -21.50 -10.15
CA PRO A 71 1.24 -20.87 -10.50
C PRO A 71 0.38 -20.51 -9.29
N GLU A 72 0.25 -21.43 -8.33
CA GLU A 72 -0.53 -21.19 -7.10
C GLU A 72 0.07 -20.04 -6.27
N SER A 73 1.41 -20.02 -6.11
CA SER A 73 2.08 -18.93 -5.39
C SER A 73 1.88 -17.59 -6.08
N PHE A 74 1.91 -17.55 -7.42
CA PHE A 74 1.67 -16.34 -8.18
C PHE A 74 0.25 -15.82 -7.98
N GLU A 75 -0.76 -16.69 -8.11
CA GLU A 75 -2.17 -16.31 -7.94
C GLU A 75 -2.43 -15.75 -6.54
N LYS A 76 -1.93 -16.42 -5.49
CA LYS A 76 -2.08 -15.95 -4.10
C LYS A 76 -1.40 -14.61 -3.86
N ASN A 77 -0.18 -14.43 -4.35
CA ASN A 77 0.57 -13.18 -4.22
C ASN A 77 -0.06 -12.04 -5.03
N PHE A 78 -0.60 -12.34 -6.21
CA PHE A 78 -1.33 -11.38 -7.03
C PHE A 78 -2.58 -10.90 -6.29
N ARG A 79 -3.41 -11.83 -5.82
CA ARG A 79 -4.60 -11.49 -5.02
C ARG A 79 -4.24 -10.67 -3.78
N LEU A 80 -3.26 -11.13 -3.00
CA LEU A 80 -2.85 -10.44 -1.77
C LEU A 80 -2.33 -9.02 -2.05
N SER A 81 -1.61 -8.80 -3.15
CA SER A 81 -1.13 -7.46 -3.52
C SER A 81 -2.28 -6.49 -3.83
N GLN A 82 -3.33 -6.98 -4.49
CA GLN A 82 -4.54 -6.20 -4.79
C GLN A 82 -5.34 -5.91 -3.52
N ASP A 83 -5.49 -6.91 -2.64
CA ASP A 83 -6.20 -6.77 -1.38
C ASP A 83 -5.50 -5.75 -0.45
N ARG A 84 -4.16 -5.78 -0.34
CA ARG A 84 -3.39 -4.78 0.40
C ARG A 84 -3.55 -3.36 -0.13
N ALA A 85 -3.54 -3.18 -1.46
CA ALA A 85 -3.78 -1.89 -2.08
C ALA A 85 -5.19 -1.37 -1.77
N ARG A 86 -6.19 -2.26 -1.82
CA ARG A 86 -7.59 -1.97 -1.49
C ARG A 86 -7.74 -1.55 -0.02
N GLU A 87 -7.15 -2.29 0.92
CA GLU A 87 -7.23 -1.98 2.35
C GLU A 87 -6.63 -0.61 2.68
N ILE A 88 -5.45 -0.29 2.11
CA ILE A 88 -4.86 1.05 2.28
C ILE A 88 -5.81 2.13 1.76
N LEU A 89 -6.41 1.96 0.58
CA LEU A 89 -7.36 2.93 0.02
C LEU A 89 -8.60 3.08 0.90
N THR A 90 -9.24 1.96 1.27
CA THR A 90 -10.46 1.93 2.07
C THR A 90 -10.24 2.57 3.44
N TYR A 91 -9.08 2.36 4.06
CA TYR A 91 -8.72 2.98 5.32
C TYR A 91 -8.38 4.47 5.17
N SER A 92 -7.62 4.83 4.13
CA SER A 92 -7.04 6.16 4.02
C SER A 92 -7.99 7.18 3.39
N TYR A 93 -8.93 6.76 2.54
CA TYR A 93 -9.86 7.68 1.88
C TYR A 93 -10.77 8.44 2.87
N PRO A 94 -11.40 7.80 3.88
CA PRO A 94 -12.27 8.49 4.84
C PRO A 94 -11.56 9.51 5.74
N VAL A 95 -10.23 9.42 5.90
CA VAL A 95 -9.47 10.35 6.75
C VAL A 95 -9.01 11.61 6.02
N ILE A 96 -9.19 11.67 4.69
CA ILE A 96 -9.00 12.90 3.91
C ILE A 96 -10.15 13.86 4.24
N LYS A 97 -9.81 15.09 4.64
CA LYS A 97 -10.77 16.14 4.98
C LYS A 97 -10.82 17.22 3.90
#